data_AF-A0A2N6CJI5-F1
#
_entry.id   AF-A0A2N6CJI5-F1
#
_cell.length_a   1.000
_cell.length_b   1.000
_cell.length_c   1.000
_cell.angle_alpha   90.00
_cell.angle_beta   90.00
_cell.angle_gamma   90.00
#
_symmetry.space_group_name_H-M   'P 1'
#
loop_
_entity.id
_entity.type
_entity.pdbx_description
1 polymer ?
#
loop_
_entity_poly.entity_id
_entity_poly.type
_entity_poly.pdbx_seq_one_letter_code
_entity_poly.pdbx_strand_id
1 'polypeptide(L)'
;MPLACAGVLIGGCGGGDRDGVTEKQSAAPAAAPAATAPVAPPAVAATPFTDTASRAADSISGDDIRTWVAALSSDEMGGRGPGSDGDRMARRYIVGELQKLGYKPGAADGAWEQSFDLVGINSTMPPVWKFKGDGELELAAGSEYIAGSGVQSEQATLTDAELVFVGYGIEAPEYDWNDFKGQDLSGKVLVMLNNDPDWSDDLFEGNRRLYYGRWTYKYESAARQ
;
A
#
# COMPACT_ATOMS: atom_id res chain seq x y z
N MET A 1 22.47 14.90 7.38
CA MET A 1 22.12 14.27 6.09
C MET A 1 20.68 13.85 6.16
N PRO A 2 19.81 14.26 5.23
CA PRO A 2 18.41 13.82 5.26
C PRO A 2 18.38 12.32 4.96
N LEU A 3 17.62 11.60 5.78
CA LEU A 3 17.41 10.16 5.72
C LEU A 3 16.81 9.81 4.35
N ALA A 4 17.55 9.12 3.50
CA ALA A 4 17.02 8.56 2.27
C ALA A 4 16.44 7.17 2.58
N CYS A 5 15.14 7.08 2.82
CA CYS A 5 14.44 5.79 2.83
C CYS A 5 14.37 5.26 1.39
N ALA A 6 15.36 4.48 0.98
CA ALA A 6 15.29 3.71 -0.25
C ALA A 6 14.67 2.34 0.08
N GLY A 7 13.39 2.18 -0.23
CA GLY A 7 12.73 0.88 -0.14
C GLY A 7 13.00 0.07 -1.42
N VAL A 8 13.79 -0.99 -1.29
CA VAL A 8 13.93 -2.01 -2.33
C VAL A 8 12.91 -3.10 -2.03
N LEU A 9 11.95 -3.32 -2.92
CA LEU A 9 11.02 -4.44 -2.81
C LEU A 9 11.34 -5.52 -3.82
N ILE A 10 11.57 -6.72 -3.30
CA ILE A 10 11.71 -7.96 -4.06
C ILE A 10 10.46 -8.78 -3.76
N GLY A 11 9.56 -8.90 -4.74
CA GLY A 11 8.34 -9.70 -4.62
C GLY A 11 8.54 -11.08 -5.23
N GLY A 12 8.73 -12.10 -4.40
CA GLY A 12 8.71 -13.50 -4.83
C GLY A 12 7.33 -14.13 -4.62
N CYS A 13 6.68 -14.56 -5.69
CA CYS A 13 5.52 -15.45 -5.62
C CYS A 13 6.02 -16.89 -5.51
N GLY A 14 5.71 -17.58 -4.41
CA GLY A 14 6.04 -18.98 -4.25
C GLY A 14 5.26 -19.62 -3.11
N GLY A 15 4.16 -20.29 -3.44
CA GLY A 15 3.45 -21.18 -2.53
C GLY A 15 4.25 -22.46 -2.26
N GLY A 16 4.08 -23.00 -1.05
CA GLY A 16 4.60 -24.31 -0.69
C GLY A 16 4.68 -24.52 0.81
N ASP A 17 3.76 -25.35 1.31
CA ASP A 17 3.73 -26.07 2.59
C ASP A 17 5.05 -26.12 3.36
N ARG A 18 5.02 -25.75 4.65
CA ARG A 18 5.90 -26.34 5.68
C ARG A 18 5.23 -26.41 7.05
N ASP A 19 4.97 -27.64 7.44
CA ASP A 19 4.76 -28.09 8.81
C ASP A 19 5.90 -27.67 9.76
N GLY A 20 5.52 -27.35 10.99
CA GLY A 20 6.22 -27.80 12.19
C GLY A 20 7.41 -26.98 12.66
N VAL A 21 7.14 -25.94 13.48
CA VAL A 21 8.05 -25.54 14.56
C VAL A 21 7.25 -25.35 15.84
N THR A 22 7.41 -26.29 16.76
CA THR A 22 6.89 -26.23 18.12
C THR A 22 7.89 -25.46 18.98
N GLU A 23 7.59 -24.21 19.35
CA GLU A 23 8.36 -23.50 20.37
C GLU A 23 7.52 -23.31 21.64
N LYS A 24 7.95 -24.00 22.70
CA LYS A 24 7.45 -23.83 24.06
C LYS A 24 7.98 -22.50 24.62
N GLN A 25 7.10 -21.55 24.89
CA GLN A 25 7.37 -20.51 25.88
C GLN A 25 6.44 -20.65 27.09
N SER A 26 7.03 -21.12 28.18
CA SER A 26 6.49 -21.08 29.52
C SER A 26 6.96 -19.78 30.17
N ALA A 27 6.05 -18.83 30.38
CA ALA A 27 6.25 -17.73 31.32
C ALA A 27 5.08 -17.67 32.30
N ALA A 28 5.42 -17.57 33.58
CA ALA A 28 4.51 -17.59 34.72
C ALA A 28 3.55 -16.38 34.74
N PRO A 29 2.35 -16.50 35.36
CA PRO A 29 1.29 -15.51 35.24
C PRO A 29 1.59 -14.27 36.10
N ALA A 30 1.76 -13.12 35.44
CA ALA A 30 1.64 -11.83 36.10
C ALA A 30 0.16 -11.50 36.27
N ALA A 31 -0.24 -11.12 37.49
CA ALA A 31 -1.62 -10.82 37.86
C ALA A 31 -2.17 -9.65 37.02
N ALA A 32 -3.19 -9.94 36.22
CA ALA A 32 -3.91 -8.95 35.42
C ALA A 32 -4.73 -8.00 36.32
N PRO A 33 -4.72 -6.67 36.07
CA PRO A 33 -5.70 -5.78 36.67
C PRO A 33 -7.10 -6.13 36.14
N ALA A 34 -8.10 -6.03 37.00
CA ALA A 34 -9.48 -6.38 36.70
C ALA A 34 -9.97 -5.67 35.42
N ALA A 35 -10.19 -6.45 34.36
CA ALA A 35 -10.75 -5.97 33.11
C ALA A 35 -12.17 -5.44 33.37
N THR A 36 -12.34 -4.13 33.25
CA THR A 36 -13.67 -3.53 33.05
C THR A 36 -14.27 -4.12 31.78
N ALA A 37 -15.47 -4.69 31.89
CA ALA A 37 -16.18 -5.28 30.76
C ALA A 37 -16.26 -4.26 29.59
N PRO A 38 -15.99 -4.68 28.34
CA PRO A 38 -16.12 -3.80 27.20
C PRO A 38 -17.57 -3.32 27.10
N VAL A 39 -17.77 -2.00 27.15
CA VAL A 39 -19.06 -1.38 26.84
C VAL A 39 -19.36 -1.72 25.39
N ALA A 40 -20.33 -2.61 25.16
CA ALA A 40 -20.77 -2.94 23.81
C ALA A 40 -21.18 -1.64 23.10
N PRO A 41 -20.61 -1.33 21.92
CA PRO A 41 -21.06 -0.17 21.15
C PRO A 41 -22.57 -0.30 20.92
N PRO A 42 -23.34 0.79 21.03
CA PRO A 42 -24.77 0.74 20.80
C PRO A 42 -25.02 0.15 19.41
N ALA A 43 -25.88 -0.87 19.35
CA ALA A 43 -26.27 -1.50 18.09
C ALA A 43 -26.85 -0.40 17.18
N VAL A 44 -26.09 -0.01 16.17
CA VAL A 44 -26.58 0.88 15.12
C VAL A 44 -27.62 0.06 14.37
N ALA A 45 -28.90 0.31 14.65
CA ALA A 45 -29.99 -0.29 13.90
C ALA A 45 -29.75 0.03 12.42
N ALA A 46 -29.56 -1.02 11.60
CA ALA A 46 -29.41 -0.87 10.16
C ALA A 46 -30.63 -0.11 9.65
N THR A 47 -30.46 1.16 9.34
CA THR A 47 -31.54 1.95 8.75
C THR A 47 -31.73 1.38 7.36
N PRO A 48 -32.92 0.84 7.02
CA PRO A 48 -33.14 0.29 5.69
C PRO A 48 -32.83 1.39 4.66
N PHE A 49 -32.14 1.00 3.58
CA PHE A 49 -31.89 1.92 2.47
C PHE A 49 -33.21 2.57 2.03
N THR A 50 -33.17 3.88 1.74
CA THR A 50 -34.35 4.57 1.24
C THR A 50 -34.82 3.95 -0.09
N ASP A 51 -36.12 4.00 -0.40
CA ASP A 51 -36.63 3.49 -1.70
C ASP A 51 -35.91 4.11 -2.91
N THR A 52 -35.48 5.37 -2.78
CA THR A 52 -34.67 6.05 -3.79
C THR A 52 -33.31 5.39 -3.98
N ALA A 53 -32.63 5.03 -2.89
CA ALA A 53 -31.36 4.32 -2.94
C ALA A 53 -31.52 2.91 -3.53
N SER A 54 -32.59 2.20 -3.18
CA SER A 54 -32.89 0.88 -3.76
C SER A 54 -33.13 0.95 -5.26
N ARG A 55 -33.95 1.90 -5.73
CA ARG A 55 -34.17 2.11 -7.19
C ARG A 55 -32.89 2.53 -7.92
N ALA A 56 -32.03 3.33 -7.29
CA ALA A 56 -30.75 3.69 -7.86
C ALA A 56 -29.84 2.47 -8.00
N ALA A 57 -29.79 1.59 -7.00
CA ALA A 57 -29.05 0.35 -7.06
C ALA A 57 -29.57 -0.57 -8.19
N ASP A 58 -30.90 -0.68 -8.34
CA ASP A 58 -31.52 -1.48 -9.41
C ASP A 58 -31.24 -0.93 -10.81
N SER A 59 -30.91 0.36 -10.93
CA SER A 59 -30.56 0.99 -12.21
C SER A 59 -29.12 0.74 -12.67
N ILE A 60 -28.27 0.20 -11.79
CA ILE A 60 -26.87 -0.11 -12.13
C ILE A 60 -26.83 -1.33 -13.04
N SER A 61 -26.42 -1.15 -14.29
CA SER A 61 -26.28 -2.25 -15.24
C SER A 61 -24.82 -2.66 -15.45
N GLY A 62 -24.60 -3.95 -15.71
CA GLY A 62 -23.28 -4.46 -16.10
C GLY A 62 -22.80 -3.90 -17.44
N ASP A 63 -23.72 -3.53 -18.33
CA ASP A 63 -23.41 -3.00 -19.65
C ASP A 63 -22.86 -1.57 -19.57
N ASP A 64 -23.40 -0.74 -18.68
CA ASP A 64 -22.87 0.62 -18.43
C ASP A 64 -21.45 0.54 -17.86
N ILE A 65 -21.24 -0.31 -16.85
CA ILE A 65 -19.92 -0.54 -16.25
C ILE A 65 -18.93 -1.01 -17.32
N ARG A 66 -19.32 -2.00 -18.13
CA ARG A 66 -18.48 -2.53 -19.21
C ARG A 66 -18.12 -1.44 -20.21
N THR A 67 -19.06 -0.57 -20.57
CA THR A 67 -18.87 0.54 -21.50
C THR A 67 -17.83 1.53 -20.96
N TRP A 68 -17.99 1.97 -19.72
CA TRP A 68 -17.04 2.91 -19.10
C TRP A 68 -15.65 2.30 -18.91
N VAL A 69 -15.58 1.04 -18.45
CA VAL A 69 -14.31 0.33 -18.28
C VAL A 69 -13.60 0.18 -19.62
N ALA A 70 -14.29 -0.27 -20.67
CA ALA A 70 -13.71 -0.46 -22.00
C ALA A 70 -13.17 0.85 -22.59
N ALA A 71 -13.90 1.95 -22.45
CA ALA A 71 -13.45 3.25 -22.92
C ALA A 71 -12.19 3.72 -22.17
N LEU A 72 -12.22 3.66 -20.83
CA LEU A 72 -11.10 4.08 -20.00
C LEU A 72 -9.87 3.21 -20.20
N SER A 73 -10.04 1.90 -20.40
CA SER A 73 -8.95 0.93 -20.60
C SER A 73 -8.57 0.70 -22.06
N SER A 74 -9.02 1.55 -22.98
CA SER A 74 -8.71 1.39 -24.40
C SER A 74 -7.25 1.73 -24.71
N ASP A 75 -6.70 1.12 -25.77
CA ASP A 75 -5.36 1.46 -26.27
C ASP A 75 -5.24 2.94 -26.64
N GLU A 76 -6.34 3.56 -27.10
CA GLU A 76 -6.42 4.99 -27.42
C GLU A 76 -6.10 5.87 -26.21
N MET A 77 -6.50 5.44 -24.99
CA MET A 77 -6.18 6.17 -23.76
C MET A 77 -4.68 6.10 -23.42
N GLY A 78 -3.93 5.10 -23.90
CA GLY A 78 -2.48 5.01 -23.70
C GLY A 78 -2.01 4.92 -22.23
N GLY A 79 -2.94 4.64 -21.30
CA GLY A 79 -2.69 4.66 -19.85
C GLY A 79 -3.35 5.85 -19.14
N ARG A 80 -3.21 5.93 -17.81
CA ARG A 80 -3.83 6.99 -16.98
C ARG A 80 -2.89 7.46 -15.86
N GLY A 81 -1.60 7.53 -16.15
CA GLY A 81 -0.62 8.06 -15.21
C GLY A 81 -0.87 9.54 -14.93
N PRO A 82 -0.81 10.03 -13.68
CA PRO A 82 -1.08 11.43 -13.35
C PRO A 82 -0.29 12.40 -14.25
N GLY A 83 -0.97 13.40 -14.84
CA GLY A 83 -0.35 14.40 -15.71
C GLY A 83 -0.04 13.95 -17.14
N SER A 84 -0.18 12.66 -17.46
CA SER A 84 -0.01 12.12 -18.81
C SER A 84 -1.12 12.55 -19.77
N ASP A 85 -0.89 12.35 -21.06
CA ASP A 85 -1.90 12.60 -22.11
C ASP A 85 -3.16 11.76 -21.89
N GLY A 86 -2.97 10.49 -21.50
CA GLY A 86 -4.04 9.56 -21.18
C GLY A 86 -4.86 9.96 -19.95
N ASP A 87 -4.23 10.51 -18.91
CA ASP A 87 -4.94 11.12 -17.79
C ASP A 87 -5.81 12.30 -18.25
N ARG A 88 -5.30 13.19 -19.11
CA ARG A 88 -6.11 14.29 -19.67
C ARG A 88 -7.31 13.76 -20.49
N MET A 89 -7.15 12.66 -21.22
CA MET A 89 -8.24 12.04 -21.96
C MET A 89 -9.28 11.41 -21.03
N ALA A 90 -8.83 10.68 -20.01
CA ALA A 90 -9.69 10.06 -19.01
C ALA A 90 -10.52 11.10 -18.23
N ARG A 91 -9.90 12.22 -17.80
CA ARG A 91 -10.61 13.30 -17.10
C ARG A 91 -11.71 13.91 -17.99
N ARG A 92 -11.40 14.21 -19.25
CA ARG A 92 -12.41 14.70 -20.20
C ARG A 92 -13.54 13.70 -20.44
N TYR A 93 -13.21 12.41 -20.55
CA TYR A 93 -14.21 11.36 -20.71
C TYR A 93 -15.17 11.32 -19.51
N ILE A 94 -14.64 11.30 -18.29
CA ILE A 94 -15.44 11.29 -17.05
C ILE A 94 -16.33 12.54 -16.95
N VAL A 95 -15.78 13.73 -17.24
CA VAL A 95 -16.56 14.97 -17.26
C VAL A 95 -17.70 14.89 -18.28
N GLY A 96 -17.44 14.34 -19.46
CA GLY A 96 -18.46 14.13 -20.50
C GLY A 96 -19.57 13.17 -20.06
N GLU A 97 -19.23 12.06 -19.41
CA GLU A 97 -20.21 11.10 -18.87
C GLU A 97 -21.06 11.73 -17.75
N LEU A 98 -20.44 12.47 -16.84
CA LEU A 98 -21.16 13.20 -15.78
C LEU A 98 -22.13 14.24 -16.36
N GLN A 99 -21.72 14.96 -17.39
CA GLN A 99 -22.58 15.92 -18.09
C GLN A 99 -23.80 15.24 -18.74
N LYS A 100 -23.60 14.10 -19.43
CA LYS A 100 -24.69 13.32 -20.03
C LYS A 100 -25.72 12.84 -19.00
N LEU A 101 -25.24 12.50 -17.81
CA LEU A 101 -26.07 12.09 -16.67
C LEU A 101 -26.74 13.28 -15.96
N GLY A 102 -26.48 14.52 -16.39
CA GLY A 102 -27.11 15.72 -15.84
C GLY A 102 -26.49 16.24 -14.54
N TYR A 103 -25.27 15.79 -14.19
CA TYR A 103 -24.54 16.36 -13.07
C TYR A 103 -24.14 17.81 -13.34
N LYS A 104 -23.80 18.51 -12.25
CA LYS A 104 -23.26 19.87 -12.27
C LYS A 104 -21.79 19.83 -11.83
N PRO A 105 -20.97 20.79 -12.27
CA PRO A 105 -19.60 20.92 -11.81
C PRO A 105 -19.55 21.13 -10.29
N GLY A 106 -18.55 20.52 -9.63
CA GLY A 106 -18.39 20.53 -8.18
C GLY A 106 -17.08 21.15 -7.67
N ALA A 107 -16.18 21.58 -8.55
CA ALA A 107 -14.94 22.24 -8.15
C ALA A 107 -15.15 23.76 -7.97
N ALA A 108 -14.08 24.46 -7.56
CA ALA A 108 -14.09 25.90 -7.36
C ALA A 108 -14.59 26.65 -8.62
N ASP A 109 -15.28 27.77 -8.40
CA ASP A 109 -15.81 28.65 -9.46
C ASP A 109 -16.72 27.96 -10.49
N GLY A 110 -17.37 26.86 -10.09
CA GLY A 110 -18.24 26.09 -10.98
C GLY A 110 -17.47 25.30 -12.04
N ALA A 111 -16.20 24.98 -11.79
CA ALA A 111 -15.39 24.16 -12.67
C ALA A 111 -15.66 22.64 -12.48
N TRP A 112 -15.37 21.87 -13.53
CA TRP A 112 -15.44 20.40 -13.50
C TRP A 112 -14.22 19.73 -12.88
N GLU A 113 -13.09 20.44 -12.87
CA GLU A 113 -11.80 19.91 -12.46
C GLU A 113 -11.25 20.75 -11.31
N GLN A 114 -10.66 20.09 -10.32
CA GLN A 114 -9.92 20.74 -9.24
C GLN A 114 -8.43 20.77 -9.59
N SER A 115 -7.87 21.96 -9.72
CA SER A 115 -6.44 22.14 -9.93
C SER A 115 -5.66 22.05 -8.61
N PHE A 116 -4.52 21.39 -8.66
CA PHE A 116 -3.53 21.34 -7.58
C PHE A 116 -2.15 21.04 -8.18
N ASP A 117 -1.10 21.45 -7.48
CA ASP A 117 0.26 21.22 -7.92
C ASP A 117 0.66 19.76 -7.71
N LEU A 118 1.25 19.17 -8.75
CA LEU A 118 1.76 17.80 -8.74
C LEU A 118 3.28 17.83 -8.86
N VAL A 119 3.96 17.10 -7.97
CA VAL A 119 5.37 16.79 -8.13
C VAL A 119 5.50 15.42 -8.78
N GLY A 120 6.10 15.40 -9.98
CA GLY A 120 6.47 14.16 -10.66
C GLY A 120 7.92 13.77 -10.35
N ILE A 121 8.15 12.52 -9.99
CA ILE A 121 9.50 11.94 -9.89
C ILE A 121 9.63 10.89 -10.98
N ASN A 122 10.44 11.18 -12.00
CA ASN A 122 10.74 10.23 -13.08
C ASN A 122 12.20 9.79 -12.97
N SER A 123 12.45 8.78 -12.13
CA SER A 123 13.81 8.31 -11.85
C SER A 123 14.23 7.22 -12.82
N THR A 124 15.48 7.28 -13.28
CA THR A 124 16.14 6.16 -13.96
C THR A 124 16.89 5.33 -12.93
N MET A 125 16.50 4.06 -12.79
CA MET A 125 17.20 3.11 -11.92
C MET A 125 18.35 2.43 -12.68
N PRO A 126 19.40 1.97 -11.98
CA PRO A 126 20.47 1.18 -12.60
C PRO A 126 19.91 -0.05 -13.35
N PRO A 127 20.49 -0.50 -14.46
CA PRO A 127 19.99 -1.70 -15.14
C PRO A 127 20.10 -2.96 -14.27
N VAL A 128 21.07 -2.97 -13.35
CA VAL A 128 21.34 -4.07 -12.41
C VAL A 128 21.69 -3.49 -11.05
N TRP A 129 21.14 -4.08 -9.99
CA TRP A 129 21.63 -3.90 -8.62
C TRP A 129 22.45 -5.10 -8.18
N LYS A 130 23.55 -4.81 -7.48
CA LYS A 130 24.49 -5.81 -6.99
C LYS A 130 24.45 -5.84 -5.47
N PHE A 131 24.37 -7.03 -4.92
CA PHE A 131 24.38 -7.29 -3.49
C PHE A 131 25.54 -8.23 -3.16
N LYS A 132 26.17 -7.99 -2.02
CA LYS A 132 27.33 -8.76 -1.56
C LYS A 132 27.14 -9.16 -0.09
N GLY A 133 27.39 -10.43 0.20
CA GLY A 133 27.40 -11.02 1.54
C GLY A 133 28.32 -12.24 1.53
N ASP A 134 27.83 -13.39 2.00
CA ASP A 134 28.52 -14.69 1.85
C ASP A 134 28.61 -15.16 0.39
N GLY A 135 27.88 -14.48 -0.51
CA GLY A 135 27.97 -14.63 -1.96
C GLY A 135 27.66 -13.31 -2.66
N GLU A 136 27.50 -13.38 -3.98
CA GLU A 136 27.11 -12.24 -4.81
C GLU A 136 25.74 -12.51 -5.46
N LEU A 137 24.90 -11.48 -5.52
CA LEU A 137 23.59 -11.52 -6.16
C LEU A 137 23.45 -10.28 -7.06
N GLU A 138 22.97 -10.49 -8.27
CA GLU A 138 22.63 -9.43 -9.20
C GLU A 138 21.13 -9.50 -9.53
N LEU A 139 20.43 -8.36 -9.52
CA LEU A 139 19.02 -8.26 -9.88
C LEU A 139 18.85 -7.28 -11.03
N ALA A 140 18.22 -7.71 -12.12
CA ALA A 140 17.91 -6.91 -13.30
C ALA A 140 16.61 -6.10 -13.13
N ALA A 141 16.67 -4.84 -13.55
CA ALA A 141 15.54 -3.92 -13.48
C ALA A 141 14.40 -4.38 -14.39
N GLY A 142 13.16 -4.30 -13.90
CA GLY A 142 11.93 -4.62 -14.62
C GLY A 142 11.55 -6.10 -14.60
N SER A 143 12.51 -7.03 -14.53
CA SER A 143 12.24 -8.47 -14.42
C SER A 143 12.41 -9.01 -13.00
N GLU A 144 13.40 -8.54 -12.26
CA GLU A 144 13.76 -9.06 -10.93
C GLU A 144 13.59 -8.03 -9.83
N TYR A 145 13.67 -6.73 -10.17
CA TYR A 145 13.35 -5.67 -9.23
C TYR A 145 12.66 -4.48 -9.90
N ILE A 146 11.87 -3.75 -9.10
CA ILE A 146 11.32 -2.45 -9.43
C ILE A 146 11.69 -1.51 -8.29
N ALA A 147 12.13 -0.29 -8.63
CA ALA A 147 12.49 0.71 -7.65
C ALA A 147 12.01 2.09 -8.06
N GLY A 148 11.81 2.95 -7.06
CA GLY A 148 11.49 4.36 -7.20
C GLY A 148 12.26 5.17 -6.17
N SER A 149 12.48 6.46 -6.45
CA SER A 149 13.00 7.40 -5.46
C SER A 149 11.84 8.14 -4.80
N GLY A 150 11.84 8.18 -3.47
CA GLY A 150 10.97 9.07 -2.70
C GLY A 150 11.55 10.48 -2.52
N VAL A 151 12.77 10.72 -2.98
CA VAL A 151 13.49 11.99 -2.77
C VAL A 151 13.41 12.84 -4.03
N GLN A 152 13.02 14.11 -3.86
CA GLN A 152 13.02 15.14 -4.91
C GLN A 152 14.45 15.69 -5.11
N SER A 153 15.34 14.86 -5.63
CA SER A 153 16.74 15.20 -5.92
C SER A 153 17.09 14.72 -7.32
N GLU A 154 18.00 15.43 -8.00
CA GLU A 154 18.53 15.02 -9.32
C GLU A 154 19.18 13.64 -9.27
N GLN A 155 19.83 13.34 -8.14
CA GLN A 155 20.48 12.06 -7.90
C GLN A 155 20.29 11.62 -6.45
N ALA A 156 20.07 10.32 -6.28
CA ALA A 156 20.14 9.62 -5.00
C ALA A 156 21.18 8.49 -5.15
N THR A 157 22.04 8.36 -4.14
CA THR A 157 23.15 7.38 -4.17
C THR A 157 23.06 6.50 -2.93
N LEU A 158 23.18 5.19 -3.16
CA LEU A 158 23.41 4.19 -2.14
C LEU A 158 24.77 3.56 -2.44
N THR A 159 25.68 3.59 -1.48
CA THR A 159 27.03 3.03 -1.64
C THR A 159 27.32 2.16 -0.44
N ASP A 160 27.54 0.86 -0.68
CA ASP A 160 27.89 -0.14 0.33
C ASP A 160 27.02 -0.07 1.59
N ALA A 161 25.72 0.20 1.39
CA ALA A 161 24.75 0.29 2.47
C ALA A 161 24.40 -1.10 2.98
N GLU A 162 24.42 -1.28 4.29
CA GLU A 162 24.07 -2.55 4.92
C GLU A 162 22.57 -2.80 4.76
N LEU A 163 22.20 -4.03 4.37
CA LEU A 163 20.82 -4.47 4.29
C LEU A 163 20.42 -5.16 5.59
N VAL A 164 19.27 -4.79 6.13
CA VAL A 164 18.70 -5.42 7.33
C VAL A 164 17.29 -5.90 7.03
N PHE A 165 17.06 -7.19 7.23
CA PHE A 165 15.72 -7.76 7.12
C PHE A 165 14.95 -7.56 8.43
N VAL A 166 13.84 -6.83 8.34
CA VAL A 166 13.00 -6.49 9.50
C VAL A 166 11.61 -7.10 9.38
N GLY A 167 11.52 -8.34 8.90
CA GLY A 167 10.24 -9.06 8.84
C GLY A 167 9.19 -8.31 8.04
N TYR A 168 8.06 -7.98 8.67
CA TYR A 168 7.00 -7.19 8.06
C TYR A 168 7.15 -5.69 8.34
N GLY A 169 8.14 -5.24 9.11
CA GLY A 169 8.29 -3.83 9.50
C GLY A 169 7.09 -3.32 10.30
N ILE A 170 6.56 -4.15 11.20
CA ILE A 170 5.40 -3.85 12.05
C ILE A 170 5.84 -3.58 13.48
N GLU A 171 5.30 -2.50 14.04
CA GLU A 171 5.23 -2.24 15.48
C GLU A 171 3.76 -2.13 15.87
N ALA A 172 3.28 -3.14 16.62
CA ALA A 172 1.89 -3.29 17.02
C ALA A 172 1.81 -3.85 18.46
N PRO A 173 1.87 -2.98 19.49
CA PRO A 173 1.87 -3.39 20.89
C PRO A 173 0.64 -4.21 21.30
N GLU A 174 -0.50 -4.00 20.65
CA GLU A 174 -1.74 -4.75 20.88
C GLU A 174 -1.66 -6.22 20.42
N TYR A 175 -0.67 -6.55 19.58
CA TYR A 175 -0.34 -7.92 19.18
C TYR A 175 0.97 -8.43 19.80
N ASP A 176 1.55 -7.69 20.77
CA ASP A 176 2.89 -7.94 21.32
C ASP A 176 3.96 -8.11 20.22
N TRP A 177 3.84 -7.34 19.15
CA TRP A 177 4.66 -7.49 17.94
C TRP A 177 5.52 -6.26 17.68
N ASN A 178 6.83 -6.45 17.51
CA ASN A 178 7.74 -5.39 17.09
C ASN A 178 8.93 -5.98 16.30
N ASP A 179 8.88 -5.81 14.98
CA ASP A 179 9.92 -6.29 14.06
C ASP A 179 11.24 -5.50 14.14
N PHE A 180 11.21 -4.29 14.70
CA PHE A 180 12.38 -3.41 14.83
C PHE A 180 13.12 -3.60 16.16
N LYS A 181 12.52 -4.34 17.10
CA LYS A 181 13.00 -4.46 18.48
C LYS A 181 14.45 -4.97 18.54
N GLY A 182 15.30 -4.19 19.19
CA GLY A 182 16.69 -4.56 19.46
C GLY A 182 17.63 -4.46 18.25
N GLN A 183 17.19 -3.85 17.16
CA GLN A 183 18.01 -3.63 15.97
C GLN A 183 18.52 -2.19 15.90
N ASP A 184 19.75 -2.00 15.42
CA ASP A 184 20.27 -0.69 15.01
C ASP A 184 20.00 -0.51 13.52
N LEU A 185 19.17 0.46 13.15
CA LEU A 185 18.66 0.63 11.79
C LEU A 185 19.17 1.92 11.13
N SER A 186 19.92 2.75 11.87
CA SER A 186 20.33 4.06 11.40
C SER A 186 21.30 3.94 10.22
N GLY A 187 20.95 4.59 9.10
CA GLY A 187 21.76 4.60 7.88
C GLY A 187 21.78 3.28 7.11
N LYS A 188 20.93 2.31 7.46
CA LYS A 188 20.82 1.00 6.80
C LYS A 188 19.66 0.97 5.81
N VAL A 189 19.70 0.02 4.88
CA VAL A 189 18.61 -0.26 3.94
C VAL A 189 17.74 -1.36 4.54
N LEU A 190 16.48 -1.05 4.81
CA LEU A 190 15.56 -2.02 5.37
C LEU A 190 14.91 -2.86 4.27
N VAL A 191 14.95 -4.18 4.44
CA VAL A 191 14.25 -5.15 3.61
C VAL A 191 13.05 -5.66 4.41
N MET A 192 11.85 -5.52 3.83
CA MET A 192 10.60 -5.84 4.49
C MET A 192 9.70 -6.66 3.58
N LEU A 193 8.91 -7.55 4.17
CA LEU A 193 7.79 -8.18 3.52
C LEU A 193 6.62 -7.19 3.42
N ASN A 194 6.03 -7.14 2.23
CA ASN A 194 4.78 -6.42 2.04
C ASN A 194 3.62 -7.22 2.68
N ASN A 195 2.55 -6.52 3.04
CA ASN A 195 1.39 -7.03 3.80
C ASN A 195 1.63 -7.18 5.32
N ASP A 196 0.66 -7.76 6.01
CA ASP A 196 0.76 -8.26 7.38
C ASP A 196 0.81 -9.81 7.34
N PRO A 197 1.30 -10.47 8.42
CA PRO A 197 1.26 -11.92 8.57
C PRO A 197 -0.12 -12.54 8.28
N ASP A 198 -0.19 -13.51 7.36
CA ASP A 198 -1.43 -14.17 6.94
C ASP A 198 -1.45 -15.68 7.19
N TRP A 199 -0.42 -16.23 7.84
CA TRP A 199 -0.32 -17.67 8.13
C TRP A 199 -1.22 -18.15 9.27
N SER A 200 -1.91 -17.24 9.98
CA SER A 200 -2.80 -17.56 11.10
C SER A 200 -3.97 -16.59 11.15
N ASP A 201 -5.19 -17.12 11.24
CA ASP A 201 -6.41 -16.31 11.35
C ASP A 201 -6.49 -15.52 12.68
N ASP A 202 -5.79 -15.97 13.72
CA ASP A 202 -5.75 -15.34 15.04
C ASP A 202 -4.74 -14.18 15.12
N LEU A 203 -3.90 -14.03 14.10
CA LEU A 203 -2.86 -13.02 14.02
C LEU A 203 -3.24 -11.97 12.98
N PHE A 204 -3.21 -10.69 13.36
CA PHE A 204 -3.55 -9.56 12.48
C PHE A 204 -4.88 -9.71 11.71
N GLU A 205 -5.85 -10.41 12.30
CA GLU A 205 -7.18 -10.65 11.71
C GLU A 205 -7.14 -11.45 10.39
N GLY A 206 -6.13 -12.32 10.26
CA GLY A 206 -5.99 -13.31 9.19
C GLY A 206 -5.91 -12.68 7.81
N ASN A 207 -6.85 -13.04 6.93
CA ASN A 207 -6.89 -12.54 5.55
C ASN A 207 -7.27 -11.06 5.43
N ARG A 208 -7.66 -10.39 6.52
CA ARG A 208 -8.07 -8.98 6.47
C ARG A 208 -6.83 -8.09 6.52
N ARG A 209 -6.45 -7.55 5.37
CA ARG A 209 -5.37 -6.55 5.28
C ARG A 209 -5.60 -5.38 6.23
N LEU A 210 -4.73 -5.26 7.23
CA LEU A 210 -4.75 -4.18 8.20
C LEU A 210 -4.00 -2.94 7.67
N TYR A 211 -4.02 -1.87 8.46
CA TYR A 211 -3.19 -0.69 8.15
C TYR A 211 -1.70 -1.07 8.13
N TYR A 212 -1.30 -2.01 8.98
CA TYR A 212 0.03 -2.60 9.03
C TYR A 212 0.52 -3.11 7.68
N GLY A 213 -0.34 -3.77 6.89
CA GLY A 213 0.04 -4.29 5.58
C GLY A 213 0.15 -3.27 4.45
N ARG A 214 0.01 -1.96 4.71
CA ARG A 214 0.07 -0.91 3.67
C ARG A 214 1.48 -0.37 3.50
N TRP A 215 1.84 -0.09 2.25
CA TRP A 215 3.16 0.46 1.86
C TRP A 215 3.46 1.76 2.59
N THR A 216 2.46 2.65 2.70
CA THR A 216 2.57 3.91 3.44
C THR A 216 2.98 3.68 4.89
N TYR A 217 2.36 2.71 5.57
CA TYR A 217 2.73 2.37 6.95
C TYR A 217 4.18 1.89 7.04
N LYS A 218 4.64 1.05 6.11
CA LYS A 218 6.03 0.56 6.10
C LYS A 218 7.03 1.71 5.94
N TYR A 219 6.78 2.63 5.01
CA TYR A 219 7.66 3.80 4.80
C TYR A 219 7.69 4.73 6.02
N GLU A 220 6.52 5.02 6.59
CA GLU A 220 6.44 5.86 7.79
C GLU A 220 7.08 5.20 9.01
N SER A 221 6.92 3.89 9.17
CA SER A 221 7.52 3.14 10.28
C SER A 221 9.03 3.06 10.14
N ALA A 222 9.54 2.80 8.93
CA ALA A 222 10.97 2.86 8.61
C ALA A 222 11.57 4.24 8.92
N ALA A 223 10.87 5.32 8.57
CA ALA A 223 11.34 6.68 8.81
C ALA A 223 11.34 7.09 10.30
N ARG A 224 10.66 6.33 11.17
CA ARG A 224 10.66 6.53 12.62
C ARG A 224 11.81 5.84 13.35
N GLN A 225 12.47 4.86 12.71
CA GLN A 225 13.62 4.14 13.28
C GLN A 225 14.91 4.93 13.08
#